data_AF-A0A0H5R9J8-F1
#
_entry.id   AF-A0A0H5R9J8-F1
#
_cell.length_a   1.000
_cell.length_b   1.000
_cell.length_c   1.000
_cell.angle_alpha   90.00
_cell.angle_beta   90.00
_cell.angle_gamma   90.00
#
_symmetry.space_group_name_H-M   'P 1'
#
loop_
_entity.id
_entity.type
_entity.pdbx_description
1 polymer ?
#
loop_
_entity_poly.entity_id
_entity_poly.type
_entity_poly.pdbx_seq_one_letter_code
_entity_poly.pdbx_strand_id
1 'polypeptide(L)'
;MVTLCELLSTPGPPTRLIWSYLSWQDCQSAIHVNLIMNRSYYMSAESFTVSRRRSSSSPAIFLQRLLQRFQYLIRLDLSSVNLSRIWLGAVLSPPYLPCRLTLQYLNLSNTQIDDLSPLPMFQALHHLKLFGCCNIVDLSPLAYCTSLKSLDVTAVRAIALPSLSLLRSLQHLDISYSRISDIWPLLSVSDSLISLNISSTSITDLRPLSSCRRLELLALCVCAETIDCGPLSGCHSLRQVNLNGTYSKSRQSIATR
;
A
#
# COMPACT_ATOMS: atom_id res chain seq x y z
N MET A 1 -31.60 5.27 9.88
CA MET A 1 -30.30 5.07 9.21
C MET A 1 -29.51 6.35 9.37
N VAL A 2 -28.39 6.33 10.10
CA VAL A 2 -27.52 7.52 10.30
C VAL A 2 -26.49 7.58 9.19
N THR A 3 -26.55 8.55 8.28
CA THR A 3 -25.57 8.59 7.18
C THR A 3 -24.15 8.85 7.70
N LEU A 4 -23.12 8.39 6.98
CA LEU A 4 -21.72 8.66 7.35
C LEU A 4 -21.41 10.18 7.41
N CYS A 5 -22.17 11.00 6.68
CA CYS A 5 -22.12 12.46 6.79
C CYS A 5 -22.68 12.98 8.12
N GLU A 6 -23.76 12.41 8.64
CA GLU A 6 -24.30 12.76 9.97
C GLU A 6 -23.33 12.37 11.08
N LEU A 7 -22.64 11.23 10.93
CA LEU A 7 -21.57 10.81 11.83
C LEU A 7 -20.39 11.77 11.91
N LEU A 8 -19.96 12.28 10.74
CA LEU A 8 -18.87 13.25 10.63
C LEU A 8 -19.30 14.66 11.06
N SER A 9 -20.60 14.91 11.23
CA SER A 9 -21.16 16.22 11.60
C SER A 9 -21.50 16.34 13.10
N THR A 10 -21.42 15.25 13.87
CA THR A 10 -21.74 15.25 15.31
C THR A 10 -20.48 15.52 16.17
N PRO A 11 -20.56 16.41 17.18
CA PRO A 11 -19.44 16.67 18.09
C PRO A 11 -19.27 15.53 19.11
N GLY A 12 -18.01 15.20 19.45
CA GLY A 12 -17.64 14.26 20.53
C GLY A 12 -17.68 12.76 20.13
N PRO A 13 -16.79 11.90 20.65
CA PRO A 13 -16.69 10.49 20.22
C PRO A 13 -18.03 9.75 20.43
N PRO A 14 -18.45 8.87 19.49
CA PRO A 14 -19.77 8.23 19.59
C PRO A 14 -19.85 7.35 20.84
N THR A 15 -20.83 7.63 21.71
CA THR A 15 -20.98 6.98 23.02
C THR A 15 -21.88 5.73 23.00
N ARG A 16 -22.71 5.56 21.97
CA ARG A 16 -23.56 4.37 21.76
C ARG A 16 -24.24 4.47 20.39
N LEU A 17 -23.92 3.60 19.46
CA LEU A 17 -24.64 3.54 18.18
C LEU A 17 -25.02 2.09 17.88
N ILE A 18 -26.30 1.90 17.60
CA ILE A 18 -26.91 0.64 17.13
C ILE A 18 -26.77 0.65 15.61
N TRP A 19 -25.86 -0.16 15.08
CA TRP A 19 -25.47 -0.12 13.67
C TRP A 19 -26.12 -1.24 12.87
N SER A 20 -27.33 -1.00 12.38
CA SER A 20 -27.92 -1.77 11.28
C SER A 20 -27.82 -0.95 10.00
N TYR A 21 -27.09 -1.48 9.00
CA TYR A 21 -27.03 -1.04 7.60
C TYR A 21 -27.13 0.48 7.37
N LEU A 22 -26.00 1.15 7.18
CA LEU A 22 -26.00 2.51 6.64
C LEU A 22 -25.93 2.45 5.12
N SER A 23 -27.09 2.28 4.48
CA SER A 23 -27.19 2.35 3.02
C SER A 23 -27.42 3.79 2.58
N TRP A 24 -26.65 4.19 1.58
CA TRP A 24 -26.68 5.49 0.92
C TRP A 24 -27.29 5.26 -0.48
N GLN A 25 -28.59 5.49 -0.66
CA GLN A 25 -29.30 5.18 -1.92
C GLN A 25 -29.05 6.23 -3.03
N ASP A 26 -28.87 5.69 -4.24
CA ASP A 26 -28.72 6.27 -5.58
C ASP A 26 -27.35 6.85 -6.01
N CYS A 27 -26.52 5.98 -6.62
CA CYS A 27 -25.84 6.11 -7.93
C CYS A 27 -24.93 4.88 -8.19
N GLN A 28 -24.67 4.53 -9.46
CA GLN A 28 -24.08 3.28 -9.99
C GLN A 28 -22.67 2.82 -9.49
N SER A 29 -22.13 3.35 -8.40
CA SER A 29 -20.88 2.89 -7.80
C SER A 29 -20.89 3.09 -6.28
N ALA A 30 -21.08 2.02 -5.52
CA ALA A 30 -21.00 2.03 -4.06
C ALA A 30 -19.52 2.13 -3.63
N ILE A 31 -19.16 3.13 -2.81
CA ILE A 31 -17.79 3.28 -2.29
C ILE A 31 -17.68 2.47 -1.01
N HIS A 32 -16.99 1.33 -1.02
CA HIS A 32 -16.75 0.52 0.18
C HIS A 32 -15.54 1.06 0.96
N VAL A 33 -15.80 1.56 2.16
CA VAL A 33 -14.79 2.01 3.12
C VAL A 33 -14.77 1.03 4.29
N ASN A 34 -13.72 0.20 4.41
CA ASN A 34 -13.59 -0.70 5.56
C ASN A 34 -12.76 -0.04 6.66
N LEU A 35 -13.34 0.06 7.85
CA LEU A 35 -12.70 0.63 9.03
C LEU A 35 -12.58 -0.43 10.13
N ILE A 36 -11.38 -0.57 10.71
CA ILE A 36 -11.15 -1.40 11.90
C ILE A 36 -10.47 -0.55 12.97
N MET A 37 -11.04 -0.52 14.18
CA MET A 37 -10.55 0.23 15.34
C MET A 37 -9.98 -0.70 16.44
N ASN A 38 -9.26 -0.12 17.41
CA ASN A 38 -8.65 -0.86 18.53
C ASN A 38 -9.69 -1.33 19.57
N ARG A 39 -9.53 -2.57 20.08
CA ARG A 39 -10.50 -3.31 20.91
C ARG A 39 -10.89 -2.65 22.23
N SER A 40 -10.13 -1.68 22.74
CA SER A 40 -10.42 -1.01 24.01
C SER A 40 -11.67 -0.12 23.95
N TYR A 41 -12.13 0.22 22.74
CA TYR A 41 -13.39 0.89 22.49
C TYR A 41 -14.18 -0.02 21.55
N TYR A 42 -15.24 -0.65 22.07
CA TYR A 42 -16.15 -1.55 21.35
C TYR A 42 -16.22 -1.24 19.85
N MET A 43 -15.87 -2.21 18.99
CA MET A 43 -16.45 -2.52 17.66
C MET A 43 -15.49 -3.43 16.84
N SER A 44 -16.05 -4.48 16.24
CA SER A 44 -15.44 -5.34 15.22
C SER A 44 -15.60 -4.72 13.83
N ALA A 45 -14.66 -4.96 12.91
CA ALA A 45 -14.62 -4.51 11.51
C ALA A 45 -15.97 -4.06 10.91
N GLU A 46 -16.10 -2.77 10.59
CA GLU A 46 -17.30 -2.23 9.95
C GLU A 46 -16.97 -1.73 8.53
N SER A 47 -17.75 -2.19 7.56
CA SER A 47 -17.71 -1.75 6.17
C SER A 47 -18.77 -0.67 5.96
N PHE A 48 -18.36 0.55 5.62
CA PHE A 48 -19.26 1.65 5.32
C PHE A 48 -19.36 1.87 3.82
N THR A 49 -20.58 2.08 3.30
CA THR A 49 -20.76 2.51 1.91
C THR A 49 -21.05 4.00 1.85
N VAL A 50 -20.18 4.77 1.18
CA VAL A 50 -20.38 6.20 0.93
C VAL A 50 -20.97 6.34 -0.48
N SER A 51 -22.16 6.91 -0.64
CA SER A 51 -22.64 7.35 -1.96
C SER A 51 -22.87 8.86 -1.96
N ARG A 52 -23.10 9.45 -3.14
CA ARG A 52 -22.94 10.89 -3.39
C ARG A 52 -24.29 11.59 -3.49
N ARG A 53 -24.61 12.48 -2.55
CA ARG A 53 -25.66 13.50 -2.71
C ARG A 53 -25.00 14.85 -2.57
N ARG A 54 -24.91 15.58 -3.68
CA ARG A 54 -24.66 17.03 -3.77
C ARG A 54 -23.82 17.66 -2.62
N SER A 55 -22.76 17.00 -2.16
CA SER A 55 -21.83 17.58 -1.21
C SER A 55 -20.65 18.14 -2.00
N SER A 56 -20.51 19.45 -1.97
CA SER A 56 -19.41 20.24 -2.56
C SER A 56 -18.04 19.98 -1.91
N SER A 57 -17.97 19.15 -0.87
CA SER A 57 -16.74 18.84 -0.14
C SER A 57 -15.83 17.90 -0.94
N SER A 58 -14.58 18.32 -1.14
CA SER A 58 -13.55 17.52 -1.80
C SER A 58 -13.30 16.18 -1.09
N PRO A 59 -12.90 15.12 -1.82
CA PRO A 59 -12.49 13.85 -1.22
C PRO A 59 -11.38 14.02 -0.15
N ALA A 60 -10.57 15.07 -0.28
CA ALA A 60 -9.59 15.49 0.71
C ALA A 60 -10.23 15.89 2.06
N ILE A 61 -11.28 16.72 2.04
CA ILE A 61 -12.00 17.14 3.27
C ILE A 61 -12.66 15.93 3.95
N PHE A 62 -13.15 14.97 3.17
CA PHE A 62 -13.69 13.72 3.71
C PHE A 62 -12.64 12.94 4.50
N LEU A 63 -11.46 12.70 3.92
CA LEU A 63 -10.37 11.99 4.59
C LEU A 63 -9.88 12.74 5.82
N GLN A 64 -9.79 14.06 5.74
CA GLN A 64 -9.37 14.90 6.85
C GLN A 64 -10.31 14.72 8.04
N ARG A 65 -11.63 14.83 7.80
CA ARG A 65 -12.64 14.64 8.85
C ARG A 65 -12.65 13.22 9.40
N LEU A 66 -12.46 12.22 8.54
CA LEU A 66 -12.38 10.82 8.95
C LEU A 66 -11.21 10.60 9.91
N LEU A 67 -10.01 11.06 9.56
CA LEU A 67 -8.80 10.88 10.37
C LEU A 67 -8.81 11.74 11.64
N GLN A 68 -9.40 12.93 11.60
CA GLN A 68 -9.68 13.74 12.79
C GLN A 68 -10.57 13.02 13.80
N ARG A 69 -11.61 12.36 13.28
CA ARG A 69 -12.65 11.71 14.07
C ARG A 69 -12.17 10.39 14.66
N PHE A 70 -11.47 9.59 13.86
CA PHE A 70 -11.06 8.23 14.20
C PHE A 70 -9.55 8.13 14.39
N GLN A 71 -9.07 8.68 15.52
CA GLN A 71 -7.63 8.75 15.83
C GLN A 71 -7.02 7.37 16.17
N TYR A 72 -7.88 6.42 16.55
CA TYR A 72 -7.51 5.03 16.91
C TYR A 72 -7.74 4.02 15.77
N LEU A 73 -7.81 4.51 14.54
CA LEU A 73 -8.04 3.66 13.38
C LEU A 73 -6.80 2.82 13.08
N ILE A 74 -6.97 1.50 13.00
CA ILE A 74 -5.88 0.55 12.73
C ILE A 74 -5.83 0.22 11.24
N ARG A 75 -7.00 0.04 10.59
CA ARG A 75 -7.08 -0.27 9.17
C ARG A 75 -8.04 0.66 8.46
N LEU A 76 -7.58 1.22 7.35
CA LEU A 76 -8.32 2.07 6.43
C LEU A 76 -8.24 1.48 5.03
N ASP A 77 -9.38 1.02 4.51
CA ASP A 77 -9.49 0.64 3.10
C ASP A 77 -10.29 1.70 2.35
N LEU A 78 -9.65 2.29 1.35
CA LEU A 78 -10.18 3.28 0.43
C LEU A 78 -9.98 2.85 -1.02
N SER A 79 -9.81 1.54 -1.25
CA SER A 79 -9.64 1.04 -2.60
C SER A 79 -10.84 1.36 -3.48
N SER A 80 -10.57 1.74 -4.73
CA SER A 80 -11.56 2.13 -5.72
C SER A 80 -12.44 3.33 -5.31
N VAL A 81 -12.10 4.04 -4.23
CA VAL A 81 -12.72 5.33 -3.92
C VAL A 81 -12.23 6.34 -4.96
N ASN A 82 -13.14 7.13 -5.51
CA ASN A 82 -12.76 8.23 -6.40
C ASN A 82 -12.11 9.37 -5.58
N LEU A 83 -10.82 9.20 -5.28
CA LEU A 83 -9.95 10.19 -4.65
C LEU A 83 -9.34 11.14 -5.70
N SER A 84 -10.08 11.49 -6.76
CA SER A 84 -9.60 12.40 -7.81
C SER A 84 -9.05 13.67 -7.18
N ARG A 85 -7.76 13.94 -7.40
CA ARG A 85 -7.04 15.11 -6.87
C ARG A 85 -6.89 15.14 -5.34
N ILE A 86 -6.76 13.99 -4.68
CA ILE A 86 -6.36 14.00 -3.26
C ILE A 86 -4.86 14.25 -3.18
N TRP A 87 -4.58 15.53 -2.94
CA TRP A 87 -3.32 15.93 -2.34
C TRP A 87 -3.39 15.54 -0.85
N LEU A 88 -2.76 14.44 -0.46
CA LEU A 88 -2.69 14.06 0.96
C LEU A 88 -2.14 15.23 1.80
N GLY A 89 -1.22 16.05 1.26
CA GLY A 89 -0.62 17.17 1.98
C GLY A 89 -1.65 18.21 2.42
N ALA A 90 -2.65 18.49 1.57
CA ALA A 90 -3.77 19.37 1.93
C ALA A 90 -4.66 18.75 3.01
N VAL A 91 -4.86 17.42 2.97
CA VAL A 91 -5.64 16.67 3.97
C VAL A 91 -4.94 16.69 5.33
N LEU A 92 -3.61 16.60 5.32
CA LEU A 92 -2.80 16.22 6.46
C LEU A 92 -1.94 17.35 7.06
N SER A 93 -2.16 18.58 6.60
CA SER A 93 -1.46 19.77 7.10
C SER A 93 -1.93 20.14 8.53
N PRO A 94 -1.00 20.51 9.45
CA PRO A 94 -1.37 21.10 10.75
C PRO A 94 -2.18 22.39 10.54
N PRO A 95 -3.15 22.75 11.42
CA PRO A 95 -3.37 22.30 12.80
C PRO A 95 -4.35 21.12 12.96
N TYR A 96 -4.70 20.44 11.86
CA TYR A 96 -5.93 19.67 11.80
C TYR A 96 -5.82 18.20 12.20
N LEU A 97 -4.64 17.64 12.47
CA LEU A 97 -4.53 16.25 12.93
C LEU A 97 -3.82 16.10 14.27
N PRO A 98 -4.27 15.14 15.09
CA PRO A 98 -3.54 14.75 16.29
C PRO A 98 -2.14 14.27 15.91
N CYS A 99 -1.15 14.58 16.76
CA CYS A 99 0.26 14.27 16.52
C CYS A 99 0.59 12.76 16.46
N ARG A 100 -0.40 11.86 16.60
CA ARG A 100 -0.15 10.41 16.66
C ARG A 100 -1.32 9.59 16.11
N LEU A 101 -1.21 9.22 14.84
CA LEU A 101 -2.14 8.28 14.19
C LEU A 101 -1.68 6.84 14.45
N THR A 102 -2.64 5.94 14.71
CA THR A 102 -2.35 4.52 15.02
C THR A 102 -2.54 3.59 13.81
N LEU A 103 -2.68 4.17 12.62
CA LEU A 103 -2.96 3.46 11.39
C LEU A 103 -1.84 2.48 11.04
N GLN A 104 -2.18 1.20 10.93
CA GLN A 104 -1.26 0.12 10.60
C GLN A 104 -1.46 -0.44 9.19
N TYR A 105 -2.67 -0.29 8.63
CA TYR A 105 -3.01 -0.75 7.28
C TYR A 105 -3.71 0.37 6.52
N LEU A 106 -3.19 0.68 5.34
CA LEU A 106 -3.78 1.64 4.42
C LEU A 106 -3.86 1.04 3.03
N ASN A 107 -5.07 0.95 2.47
CA ASN A 107 -5.28 0.54 1.10
C ASN A 107 -5.85 1.70 0.30
N LEU A 108 -5.09 2.18 -0.68
CA LEU A 108 -5.47 3.23 -1.63
C LEU A 108 -5.53 2.70 -3.07
N SER A 109 -5.61 1.38 -3.25
CA SER A 109 -5.55 0.76 -4.58
C SER A 109 -6.65 1.29 -5.51
N ASN A 110 -6.35 1.43 -6.80
CA ASN A 110 -7.27 1.94 -7.83
C ASN A 110 -7.85 3.32 -7.49
N THR A 111 -7.08 4.16 -6.80
CA THR A 111 -7.42 5.56 -6.56
C THR A 111 -6.57 6.47 -7.47
N GLN A 112 -6.92 7.75 -7.52
CA GLN A 112 -6.22 8.74 -8.35
C GLN A 112 -5.16 9.54 -7.58
N ILE A 113 -4.64 8.99 -6.47
CA ILE A 113 -3.59 9.62 -5.67
C ILE A 113 -2.31 9.81 -6.50
N ASP A 114 -1.68 10.97 -6.35
CA ASP A 114 -0.44 11.37 -7.01
C ASP A 114 0.65 11.82 -6.03
N ASP A 115 0.27 12.35 -4.85
CA ASP A 115 1.18 12.77 -3.80
C ASP A 115 1.20 11.83 -2.57
N LEU A 116 2.38 11.30 -2.28
CA LEU A 116 2.67 10.44 -1.12
C LEU A 116 3.35 11.17 0.04
N SER A 117 3.66 12.47 -0.11
CA SER A 117 4.44 13.27 0.86
C SER A 117 4.03 13.15 2.33
N PRO A 118 2.76 12.90 2.68
CA PRO A 118 2.36 12.82 4.08
C PRO A 118 2.38 11.41 4.66
N LEU A 119 2.55 10.37 3.84
CA LEU A 119 2.62 9.00 4.34
C LEU A 119 3.62 8.79 5.50
N PRO A 120 4.78 9.47 5.56
CA PRO A 120 5.71 9.39 6.68
C PRO A 120 5.12 9.73 8.06
N MET A 121 3.98 10.43 8.13
CA MET A 121 3.35 10.74 9.40
C MET A 121 2.65 9.53 10.05
N PHE A 122 2.31 8.50 9.25
CA PHE A 122 1.75 7.27 9.77
C PHE A 122 2.89 6.39 10.32
N GLN A 123 3.46 6.78 11.45
CA GLN A 123 4.61 6.09 12.07
C GLN A 123 4.30 4.63 12.47
N ALA A 124 3.03 4.25 12.56
CA ALA A 124 2.61 2.88 12.85
C ALA A 124 2.24 2.06 11.59
N LEU A 125 2.41 2.62 10.38
CA LEU A 125 1.96 1.98 9.13
C LEU A 125 2.83 0.78 8.80
N HIS A 126 2.23 -0.41 8.85
CA HIS A 126 2.89 -1.68 8.54
C HIS A 126 2.58 -2.17 7.12
N HIS A 127 1.38 -1.86 6.60
CA HIS A 127 0.91 -2.36 5.31
C HIS A 127 0.36 -1.20 4.48
N LEU A 128 0.93 -1.02 3.29
CA LEU A 128 0.48 -0.03 2.32
C LEU A 128 0.19 -0.69 0.97
N LYS A 129 -1.01 -0.46 0.43
CA LYS A 129 -1.39 -0.90 -0.92
C LYS A 129 -1.70 0.28 -1.82
N LEU A 130 -1.02 0.33 -2.96
CA LEU A 130 -1.10 1.34 -4.00
C LEU A 130 -1.34 0.72 -5.38
N PHE A 131 -1.85 -0.53 -5.43
CA PHE A 131 -2.12 -1.24 -6.68
C PHE A 131 -2.95 -0.37 -7.63
N GLY A 132 -2.51 -0.21 -8.87
CA GLY A 132 -3.26 0.51 -9.90
C GLY A 132 -3.37 2.03 -9.69
N CYS A 133 -2.61 2.61 -8.74
CA CYS A 133 -2.48 4.06 -8.58
C CYS A 133 -1.58 4.65 -9.69
N CYS A 134 -2.14 4.78 -10.88
CA CYS A 134 -1.39 5.12 -12.07
C CYS A 134 -0.84 6.55 -12.09
N ASN A 135 -1.28 7.45 -11.21
CA ASN A 135 -0.74 8.82 -11.15
C ASN A 135 0.53 8.95 -10.31
N ILE A 136 0.90 7.92 -9.54
CA ILE A 136 2.12 7.94 -8.73
C ILE A 136 3.34 7.77 -9.63
N VAL A 137 4.17 8.80 -9.68
CA VAL A 137 5.45 8.82 -10.41
C VAL A 137 6.66 8.93 -9.48
N ASP A 138 6.48 9.44 -8.27
CA ASP A 138 7.51 9.61 -7.26
C ASP A 138 7.20 8.75 -6.02
N LEU A 139 8.14 7.88 -5.66
CA LEU A 139 8.06 7.03 -4.46
C LEU A 139 8.98 7.53 -3.34
N SER A 140 9.73 8.63 -3.53
CA SER A 140 10.67 9.20 -2.56
C SER A 140 10.09 9.37 -1.16
N PRO A 141 8.82 9.79 -0.96
CA PRO A 141 8.23 9.88 0.38
C PRO A 141 8.19 8.57 1.15
N LEU A 142 8.13 7.42 0.46
CA LEU A 142 8.09 6.11 1.11
C LEU A 142 9.41 5.78 1.83
N ALA A 143 10.53 6.43 1.48
CA ALA A 143 11.82 6.25 2.16
C ALA A 143 11.76 6.52 3.67
N TYR A 144 10.79 7.34 4.12
CA TYR A 144 10.65 7.72 5.52
C TYR A 144 9.60 6.90 6.27
N CYS A 145 8.92 5.96 5.61
CA CYS A 145 7.90 5.08 6.19
C CYS A 145 8.56 3.88 6.92
N THR A 146 9.33 4.17 7.96
CA THR A 146 10.23 3.24 8.68
C THR A 146 9.58 1.97 9.23
N SER A 147 8.28 2.00 9.52
CA SER A 147 7.55 0.87 10.10
C SER A 147 6.98 -0.10 9.06
N LEU A 148 7.12 0.18 7.76
CA LEU A 148 6.54 -0.67 6.72
C LEU A 148 7.11 -2.09 6.75
N LYS A 149 6.19 -3.06 6.70
CA LYS A 149 6.46 -4.50 6.57
C LYS A 149 6.02 -5.04 5.23
N SER A 150 4.99 -4.45 4.64
CA SER A 150 4.45 -4.84 3.34
C SER A 150 4.16 -3.60 2.50
N LEU A 151 4.68 -3.57 1.29
CA LEU A 151 4.45 -2.53 0.32
C LEU A 151 4.02 -3.14 -1.02
N ASP A 152 2.87 -2.72 -1.50
CA ASP A 152 2.36 -3.05 -2.83
C ASP A 152 2.28 -1.76 -3.65
N VAL A 153 3.17 -1.64 -4.64
CA VAL A 153 3.21 -0.58 -5.65
C VAL A 153 3.04 -1.17 -7.05
N THR A 154 2.20 -2.20 -7.16
CA THR A 154 1.88 -2.84 -8.42
C THR A 154 1.17 -1.86 -9.37
N ALA A 155 1.52 -1.90 -10.66
CA ALA A 155 0.89 -1.08 -11.69
C ALA A 155 0.90 0.45 -11.42
N VAL A 156 1.91 0.95 -10.70
CA VAL A 156 2.21 2.39 -10.60
C VAL A 156 3.08 2.85 -11.78
N ARG A 157 3.15 4.16 -12.03
CA ARG A 157 3.98 4.74 -13.10
C ARG A 157 5.40 5.13 -12.68
N ALA A 158 5.75 4.95 -11.41
CA ALA A 158 7.09 5.19 -10.90
C ALA A 158 8.14 4.39 -11.68
N ILE A 159 9.29 5.01 -11.90
CA ILE A 159 10.41 4.45 -12.68
C ILE A 159 11.57 3.99 -11.80
N ALA A 160 11.57 4.35 -10.51
CA ALA A 160 12.62 4.02 -9.57
C ALA A 160 12.03 3.73 -8.19
N LEU A 161 12.67 2.80 -7.47
CA LEU A 161 12.46 2.66 -6.04
C LEU A 161 13.14 3.80 -5.29
N PRO A 162 12.56 4.24 -4.16
CA PRO A 162 13.26 5.16 -3.27
C PRO A 162 14.40 4.43 -2.54
N SER A 163 15.23 5.17 -1.82
CA SER A 163 16.11 4.53 -0.84
C SER A 163 15.28 3.77 0.20
N LEU A 164 15.57 2.48 0.38
CA LEU A 164 14.88 1.61 1.34
C LEU A 164 15.64 1.43 2.65
N SER A 165 16.73 2.17 2.87
CA SER A 165 17.67 1.97 4.00
C SER A 165 17.06 2.16 5.38
N LEU A 166 15.95 2.90 5.47
CA LEU A 166 15.20 3.13 6.69
C LEU A 166 14.08 2.10 6.90
N LEU A 167 13.72 1.32 5.88
CA LEU A 167 12.61 0.35 5.90
C LEU A 167 13.11 -1.04 6.34
N ARG A 168 13.87 -1.09 7.43
CA ARG A 168 14.53 -2.32 7.93
C ARG A 168 13.57 -3.45 8.32
N SER A 169 12.27 -3.15 8.41
CA SER A 169 11.22 -4.13 8.72
C SER A 169 10.48 -4.65 7.48
N LEU A 170 10.86 -4.20 6.27
CA LEU A 170 10.17 -4.57 5.04
C LEU A 170 10.40 -6.04 4.70
N GLN A 171 9.32 -6.79 4.61
CA GLN A 171 9.30 -8.24 4.40
C GLN A 171 8.67 -8.60 3.05
N HIS A 172 7.67 -7.84 2.61
CA HIS A 172 6.95 -8.11 1.36
C HIS A 172 6.97 -6.87 0.47
N LEU A 173 7.44 -7.04 -0.75
CA LEU A 173 7.45 -5.98 -1.76
C LEU A 173 6.88 -6.51 -3.07
N ASP A 174 5.86 -5.83 -3.59
CA ASP A 174 5.35 -6.03 -4.94
C ASP A 174 5.55 -4.76 -5.76
N ILE A 175 6.35 -4.88 -6.82
CA ILE A 175 6.61 -3.83 -7.82
C ILE A 175 6.20 -4.28 -9.22
N SER A 176 5.39 -5.33 -9.32
CA SER A 176 5.00 -5.91 -10.61
C SER A 176 4.20 -4.92 -11.46
N TYR A 177 4.28 -5.08 -12.79
CA TYR A 177 3.63 -4.17 -13.75
C TYR A 177 3.99 -2.69 -13.59
N SER A 178 5.08 -2.38 -12.90
CA SER A 178 5.63 -1.02 -12.79
C SER A 178 6.69 -0.77 -13.86
N ARG A 179 7.17 0.47 -13.95
CA ARG A 179 8.27 0.86 -14.87
C ARG A 179 9.62 0.87 -14.17
N ILE A 180 9.71 0.25 -12.99
CA ILE A 180 10.94 0.15 -12.22
C ILE A 180 11.87 -0.84 -12.92
N SER A 181 13.08 -0.39 -13.24
CA SER A 181 14.12 -1.20 -13.89
C SER A 181 15.33 -1.47 -12.99
N ASP A 182 15.49 -0.71 -11.90
CA ASP A 182 16.59 -0.87 -10.95
C ASP A 182 16.09 -1.35 -9.59
N ILE A 183 16.71 -2.41 -9.08
CA ILE A 183 16.45 -3.01 -7.77
C ILE A 183 17.66 -2.96 -6.83
N TRP A 184 18.71 -2.20 -7.15
CA TRP A 184 19.83 -1.97 -6.23
C TRP A 184 19.42 -1.48 -4.83
N PRO A 185 18.37 -0.64 -4.68
CA PRO A 185 17.88 -0.25 -3.36
C PRO A 185 17.49 -1.42 -2.44
N LEU A 186 17.20 -2.61 -2.98
CA LEU A 186 16.85 -3.80 -2.20
C LEU A 186 18.00 -4.32 -1.34
N LEU A 187 19.26 -4.00 -1.66
CA LEU A 187 20.41 -4.40 -0.84
C LEU A 187 20.27 -3.96 0.61
N SER A 188 19.63 -2.81 0.83
CA SER A 188 19.43 -2.23 2.16
C SER A 188 18.37 -2.95 3.01
N VAL A 189 17.53 -3.79 2.40
CA VAL A 189 16.49 -4.61 3.05
C VAL A 189 16.73 -6.11 2.84
N SER A 190 17.93 -6.49 2.41
CA SER A 190 18.29 -7.88 2.09
C SER A 190 18.17 -8.84 3.29
N ASP A 191 18.37 -8.33 4.50
CA ASP A 191 18.25 -9.10 5.75
C ASP A 191 16.80 -9.28 6.25
N SER A 192 15.82 -8.58 5.68
CA SER A 192 14.42 -8.60 6.12
C SER A 192 13.45 -9.11 5.06
N LEU A 193 13.79 -9.01 3.78
CA LEU A 193 12.89 -9.34 2.67
C LEU A 193 12.61 -10.85 2.58
N ILE A 194 11.33 -11.20 2.58
CA ILE A 194 10.79 -12.58 2.55
C ILE A 194 10.14 -12.87 1.20
N SER A 195 9.43 -11.89 0.64
CA SER A 195 8.71 -12.04 -0.63
C SER A 195 8.98 -10.86 -1.54
N LEU A 196 9.29 -11.15 -2.80
CA LEU A 196 9.49 -10.15 -3.84
C LEU A 196 8.76 -10.56 -5.12
N ASN A 197 7.97 -9.64 -5.65
CA ASN A 197 7.39 -9.78 -6.98
C ASN A 197 7.87 -8.64 -7.88
N ILE A 198 8.59 -9.01 -8.94
CA ILE A 198 9.07 -8.09 -9.99
C ILE A 198 8.54 -8.49 -11.37
N SER A 199 7.45 -9.25 -11.41
CA SER A 199 6.85 -9.72 -12.67
C SER A 199 6.44 -8.57 -13.57
N SER A 200 6.58 -8.74 -14.89
CA SER A 200 6.20 -7.72 -15.89
C SER A 200 6.86 -6.36 -15.65
N THR A 201 8.14 -6.39 -15.27
CA THR A 201 9.04 -5.22 -15.20
C THR A 201 10.17 -5.36 -16.23
N SER A 202 10.97 -4.32 -16.39
CA SER A 202 12.18 -4.34 -17.24
C SER A 202 13.45 -4.71 -16.48
N ILE A 203 13.33 -5.40 -15.33
CA ILE A 203 14.48 -5.78 -14.50
C ILE A 203 15.15 -7.02 -15.10
N THR A 204 16.43 -6.89 -15.41
CA THR A 204 17.25 -7.99 -15.96
C THR A 204 18.42 -8.36 -15.06
N ASP A 205 18.86 -7.44 -14.21
CA ASP A 205 19.96 -7.64 -13.27
C ASP A 205 19.46 -8.06 -11.89
N LEU A 206 19.69 -9.32 -11.54
CA LEU A 206 19.30 -9.90 -10.26
C LEU A 206 20.42 -9.89 -9.22
N ARG A 207 21.60 -9.32 -9.51
CA ARG A 207 22.73 -9.25 -8.56
C ARG A 207 22.34 -8.71 -7.17
N PRO A 208 21.47 -7.70 -7.03
CA PRO A 208 21.02 -7.22 -5.72
C PRO A 208 20.36 -8.27 -4.84
N LEU A 209 19.78 -9.33 -5.44
CA LEU A 209 19.09 -10.38 -4.71
C LEU A 209 20.05 -11.38 -4.06
N SER A 210 21.31 -11.46 -4.50
CA SER A 210 22.28 -12.45 -3.99
C SER A 210 22.52 -12.38 -2.48
N SER A 211 22.29 -11.21 -1.86
CA SER A 211 22.40 -11.00 -0.42
C SER A 211 21.10 -11.29 0.35
N CYS A 212 19.98 -11.53 -0.32
CA CYS A 212 18.65 -11.70 0.29
C CYS A 212 18.47 -13.11 0.88
N ARG A 213 19.11 -13.37 2.02
CA ARG A 213 19.17 -14.71 2.64
C ARG A 213 17.81 -15.24 3.13
N ARG A 214 16.87 -14.35 3.41
CA ARG A 214 15.52 -14.69 3.91
C ARG A 214 14.45 -14.73 2.82
N LEU A 215 14.81 -14.46 1.57
CA LEU A 215 13.87 -14.45 0.47
C LEU A 215 13.37 -15.89 0.24
N GLU A 216 12.08 -16.12 0.48
CA GLU A 216 11.42 -17.41 0.30
C GLU A 216 10.64 -17.47 -1.01
N LEU A 217 10.03 -16.34 -1.39
CA LEU A 217 9.13 -16.24 -2.53
C LEU A 217 9.66 -15.20 -3.52
N LEU A 218 9.90 -15.62 -4.75
CA LEU A 218 10.34 -14.75 -5.84
C LEU A 218 9.49 -14.98 -7.09
N ALA A 219 8.82 -13.92 -7.56
CA ALA A 219 8.06 -13.95 -8.81
C ALA A 219 8.70 -13.03 -9.86
N LEU A 220 9.03 -13.61 -11.01
CA LEU A 220 9.78 -12.98 -12.09
C LEU A 220 9.04 -13.12 -13.44
N CYS A 221 7.71 -13.25 -13.48
CA CYS A 221 7.00 -13.66 -14.69
C CYS A 221 7.06 -12.61 -15.81
N VAL A 222 7.14 -13.07 -17.07
CA VAL A 222 7.04 -12.21 -18.27
C VAL A 222 8.11 -11.10 -18.28
N CYS A 223 9.38 -11.49 -18.25
CA CYS A 223 10.47 -10.59 -18.58
C CYS A 223 10.82 -10.80 -20.06
N ALA A 224 10.81 -9.72 -20.84
CA ALA A 224 10.98 -9.76 -22.30
C ALA A 224 12.37 -10.27 -22.73
N GLU A 225 13.33 -10.28 -21.81
CA GLU A 225 14.73 -10.59 -22.08
C GLU A 225 15.22 -11.81 -21.31
N THR A 226 16.34 -12.37 -21.76
CA THR A 226 16.96 -13.50 -21.06
C THR A 226 17.56 -13.06 -19.73
N ILE A 227 17.09 -13.63 -18.63
CA ILE A 227 17.58 -13.30 -17.29
C ILE A 227 18.69 -14.28 -16.88
N ASP A 228 19.77 -13.73 -16.32
CA ASP A 228 20.77 -14.51 -15.60
C ASP A 228 20.29 -14.74 -14.16
N CYS A 229 20.00 -16.00 -13.86
CA CYS A 229 19.55 -16.40 -12.54
C CYS A 229 20.69 -16.83 -11.61
N GLY A 230 21.97 -16.74 -12.04
CA GLY A 230 23.14 -17.01 -11.20
C GLY A 230 23.12 -16.31 -9.83
N PRO A 231 22.72 -15.03 -9.72
CA PRO A 231 22.58 -14.33 -8.45
C PRO A 231 21.62 -14.96 -7.44
N LEU A 232 20.64 -15.77 -7.89
CA LEU A 232 19.68 -16.41 -6.99
C LEU A 232 20.29 -17.53 -6.14
N SER A 233 21.50 -17.99 -6.49
CA SER A 233 22.24 -18.98 -5.69
C SER A 233 22.55 -18.51 -4.26
N GLY A 234 22.64 -17.18 -4.02
CA GLY A 234 22.83 -16.61 -2.69
C GLY A 234 21.56 -16.57 -1.83
N CYS A 235 20.39 -16.81 -2.41
CA CYS A 235 19.11 -16.82 -1.70
C CYS A 235 18.80 -18.22 -1.14
N HIS A 236 19.52 -18.60 -0.08
CA HIS A 236 19.46 -19.95 0.51
C HIS A 236 18.09 -20.40 1.02
N SER A 237 17.17 -19.45 1.27
CA SER A 237 15.82 -19.74 1.78
C SER A 237 14.75 -19.80 0.69
N LEU A 238 15.10 -19.67 -0.60
CA LEU A 238 14.12 -19.70 -1.69
C LEU A 238 13.40 -21.04 -1.72
N ARG A 239 12.07 -20.97 -1.58
CA ARG A 239 11.16 -22.12 -1.66
C ARG A 239 10.36 -22.11 -2.95
N GLN A 240 10.03 -20.93 -3.45
CA GLN A 240 9.20 -20.77 -4.64
C GLN A 240 9.79 -19.69 -5.55
N VAL A 241 10.12 -20.10 -6.78
CA VAL A 241 10.53 -19.19 -7.85
C VAL A 241 9.58 -19.38 -9.02
N ASN A 242 8.84 -18.33 -9.36
CA ASN A 242 7.96 -18.34 -10.52
C ASN A 242 8.67 -17.66 -11.71
N LEU A 243 9.05 -18.48 -12.70
CA LEU A 243 9.74 -18.08 -13.92
C LEU A 243 8.84 -18.14 -15.17
N ASN A 244 7.52 -18.27 -15.00
CA ASN A 244 6.61 -18.45 -16.14
C ASN A 244 6.72 -17.27 -17.13
N GLY A 245 6.92 -17.59 -18.41
CA GLY A 245 7.09 -16.58 -19.45
C GLY A 245 8.45 -15.87 -19.44
N THR A 246 9.47 -16.38 -18.73
CA THR A 246 10.86 -15.90 -18.83
C THR A 246 11.74 -16.83 -19.64
N TYR A 247 12.71 -16.26 -20.35
CA TYR A 247 13.74 -17.00 -21.09
C TYR A 247 15.04 -17.06 -20.27
N SER A 248 15.12 -17.89 -19.22
CA SER A 248 16.35 -17.99 -18.40
C SER A 248 17.48 -18.70 -19.16
N LYS A 249 18.72 -18.18 -19.11
CA LYS A 249 19.92 -18.84 -19.70
C LYS A 249 20.29 -20.16 -19.00
N SER A 250 19.93 -20.31 -17.73
CA SER A 250 20.28 -21.45 -16.87
C SER A 250 19.04 -22.25 -16.44
N ARG A 251 18.31 -22.84 -17.40
CA ARG A 251 17.15 -23.72 -17.09
C ARG A 251 17.49 -24.97 -16.27
N GLN A 252 18.78 -25.26 -16.02
CA GLN A 252 19.23 -26.53 -15.42
C GLN A 252 19.37 -26.54 -13.88
N SER A 253 19.21 -25.43 -13.15
CA SER A 253 19.53 -25.43 -11.70
C SER A 253 18.47 -24.91 -10.73
N ILE A 254 17.29 -24.48 -11.19
CA ILE A 254 16.30 -23.77 -10.33
C ILE A 254 14.99 -24.58 -10.17
N ALA A 255 14.86 -25.71 -10.87
CA ALA A 255 13.77 -26.63 -10.59
C ALA A 255 14.05 -27.32 -9.25
N THR A 256 13.35 -26.85 -8.21
CA THR A 256 13.05 -27.54 -6.95
C THR A 256 14.24 -27.98 -6.08
N ARG A 257 14.43 -27.27 -4.97
CA ARG A 257 14.80 -27.90 -3.70
C ARG A 257 13.66 -27.71 -2.71
#